data_AF-A0A3D1GSU1-F1
#
_entry.id   AF-A0A3D1GSU1-F1
#
_cell.length_a   1.000
_cell.length_b   1.000
_cell.length_c   1.000
_cell.angle_alpha   90.00
_cell.angle_beta   90.00
_cell.angle_gamma   90.00
#
_symmetry.space_group_name_H-M   'P 1'
#
loop_
_entity.id
_entity.type
_entity.pdbx_description
1 polymer ?
#
loop_
_entity_poly.entity_id
_entity_poly.type
_entity_poly.pdbx_seq_one_letter_code
_entity_poly.pdbx_strand_id
1 'polypeptide(L)'
;MSALPSQPMANAIRVLAMDAVQAANSGHPGMPMGCAEAATVLFTRHLKFDPSQPDWPDRDRFVLSAGHGSMLIYALLHLTGYPDMTIDAIKNFRQLGSPTAGHPEFGHAAGIETTTGPLGQGIANAVGMAMAERHLAAKYGDDLVDHHTYVIAGDGCLMEGISHEAISLAGHLKLNKLIVLFDDNGISIDGSTDITVSDDITGRFEACQWHVLACDGHDMAAVDAALTTAKTITDKPVLIRCKTTIGKGSAKVGGTAKAHGAPLGDEEIAAVREGLGWDAPAFVIPDEILADWRAAGTRGQAVHANWQARLSTAQTKDQFEADVSGDVQAA
;
A
#
# COMPACT_ATOMS: atom_id res chain seq x y z
N MET A 1 -11.21 12.81 15.85
CA MET A 1 -10.82 12.16 14.58
C MET A 1 -11.28 13.06 13.44
N SER A 2 -10.45 13.28 12.43
CA SER A 2 -10.89 13.97 11.20
C SER A 2 -12.01 13.18 10.51
N ALA A 3 -12.77 13.83 9.63
CA ALA A 3 -13.76 13.16 8.79
C ALA A 3 -13.12 12.02 7.97
N LEU A 4 -13.92 11.03 7.57
CA LEU A 4 -13.49 10.02 6.60
C LEU A 4 -13.10 10.71 5.28
N PRO A 5 -12.15 10.14 4.51
CA PRO A 5 -11.83 10.65 3.18
C PRO A 5 -13.06 10.62 2.28
N SER A 6 -13.09 11.51 1.29
CA SER A 6 -14.21 11.60 0.36
C SER A 6 -14.10 10.56 -0.76
N GLN A 7 -15.23 10.11 -1.31
CA GLN A 7 -15.23 9.18 -2.45
C GLN A 7 -14.43 9.71 -3.67
N PRO A 8 -14.47 11.02 -4.00
CA PRO A 8 -13.63 11.58 -5.06
C PRO A 8 -12.12 11.37 -4.87
N MET A 9 -11.62 11.31 -3.62
CA MET A 9 -10.21 10.99 -3.37
C MET A 9 -9.83 9.59 -3.86
N ALA A 10 -10.64 8.57 -3.58
CA ALA A 10 -10.44 7.23 -4.09
C ALA A 10 -10.59 7.18 -5.63
N ASN A 11 -11.51 7.94 -6.19
CA ASN A 11 -11.68 8.02 -7.64
C ASN A 11 -10.46 8.62 -8.35
N ALA A 12 -9.72 9.54 -7.72
CA ALA A 12 -8.46 10.05 -8.26
C ALA A 12 -7.43 8.93 -8.50
N ILE A 13 -7.33 7.95 -7.59
CA ILE A 13 -6.47 6.77 -7.75
C ILE A 13 -6.94 5.96 -8.97
N ARG A 14 -8.24 5.69 -9.08
CA ARG A 14 -8.81 4.91 -10.19
C ARG A 14 -8.50 5.56 -11.54
N VAL A 15 -8.76 6.86 -11.65
CA VAL A 15 -8.59 7.61 -12.88
C VAL A 15 -7.12 7.66 -13.29
N LEU A 16 -6.20 7.97 -12.37
CA LEU A 16 -4.76 7.94 -12.66
C LEU A 16 -4.29 6.56 -13.11
N ALA A 17 -4.76 5.49 -12.46
CA ALA A 17 -4.39 4.13 -12.84
C ALA A 17 -4.88 3.76 -14.24
N MET A 18 -6.14 4.04 -14.57
CA MET A 18 -6.67 3.80 -15.91
C MET A 18 -5.95 4.62 -16.98
N ASP A 19 -5.75 5.92 -16.75
CA ASP A 19 -5.10 6.83 -17.71
C ASP A 19 -3.66 6.42 -17.99
N ALA A 20 -2.88 6.12 -16.95
CA ALA A 20 -1.47 5.74 -17.10
C ALA A 20 -1.33 4.39 -17.81
N VAL A 21 -2.15 3.40 -17.45
CA VAL A 21 -2.17 2.09 -18.13
C VAL A 21 -2.58 2.25 -19.60
N GLN A 22 -3.57 3.10 -19.89
CA GLN A 22 -4.02 3.38 -21.26
C GLN A 22 -2.94 4.06 -22.08
N ALA A 23 -2.29 5.10 -21.54
CA ALA A 23 -1.22 5.81 -22.23
C ALA A 23 0.00 4.92 -22.49
N ALA A 24 0.35 4.03 -21.56
CA ALA A 24 1.42 3.06 -21.74
C ALA A 24 1.03 1.89 -22.67
N ASN A 25 -0.26 1.73 -22.98
CA ASN A 25 -0.84 0.54 -23.61
C ASN A 25 -0.37 -0.77 -22.92
N SER A 26 -0.17 -0.71 -21.59
CA SER A 26 0.45 -1.76 -20.79
C SER A 26 0.18 -1.53 -19.31
N GLY A 27 -0.16 -2.59 -18.57
CA GLY A 27 -0.26 -2.56 -17.11
C GLY A 27 -1.55 -3.14 -16.57
N HIS A 28 -1.79 -2.92 -15.28
CA HIS A 28 -2.81 -3.62 -14.50
C HIS A 28 -3.74 -2.61 -13.82
N PRO A 29 -4.88 -2.24 -14.44
CA PRO A 29 -5.78 -1.23 -13.87
C PRO A 29 -6.71 -1.82 -12.79
N GLY A 30 -7.01 -3.12 -12.87
CA GLY A 30 -8.06 -3.74 -12.06
C GLY A 30 -7.84 -3.66 -10.55
N MET A 31 -6.65 -4.06 -10.07
CA MET A 31 -6.34 -4.05 -8.64
C MET A 31 -6.30 -2.61 -8.08
N PRO A 32 -5.61 -1.63 -8.70
CA PRO A 32 -5.69 -0.23 -8.27
C PRO A 32 -7.12 0.30 -8.18
N MET A 33 -7.99 -0.07 -9.12
CA MET A 33 -9.40 0.33 -9.11
C MET A 33 -10.20 -0.31 -7.97
N GLY A 34 -9.94 -1.59 -7.67
CA GLY A 34 -10.59 -2.33 -6.59
C GLY A 34 -10.16 -1.84 -5.21
N CYS A 35 -8.87 -1.60 -5.00
CA CYS A 35 -8.30 -1.23 -3.70
C CYS A 35 -8.35 0.26 -3.37
N ALA A 36 -8.91 1.10 -4.25
CA ALA A 36 -8.81 2.55 -4.11
C ALA A 36 -9.36 3.08 -2.77
N GLU A 37 -10.51 2.61 -2.29
CA GLU A 37 -11.04 3.04 -0.99
C GLU A 37 -10.14 2.61 0.17
N ALA A 38 -9.74 1.33 0.21
CA ALA A 38 -8.92 0.80 1.28
C ALA A 38 -7.55 1.50 1.38
N ALA A 39 -6.91 1.73 0.23
CA ALA A 39 -5.65 2.46 0.17
C ALA A 39 -5.81 3.94 0.55
N THR A 40 -6.91 4.57 0.14
CA THR A 40 -7.23 5.95 0.54
C THR A 40 -7.35 6.06 2.05
N VAL A 41 -8.10 5.18 2.70
CA VAL A 41 -8.22 5.17 4.17
C VAL A 41 -6.87 4.95 4.83
N LEU A 42 -6.09 3.97 4.38
CA LEU A 42 -4.76 3.66 4.93
C LEU A 42 -3.85 4.90 4.90
N PHE A 43 -3.65 5.52 3.73
CA PHE A 43 -2.73 6.65 3.57
C PHE A 43 -3.26 7.94 4.20
N THR A 44 -4.57 8.17 4.20
CA THR A 44 -5.14 9.41 4.71
C THR A 44 -5.43 9.39 6.20
N ARG A 45 -5.36 8.24 6.88
CA ARG A 45 -5.73 8.14 8.30
C ARG A 45 -4.79 7.33 9.18
N HIS A 46 -4.19 6.27 8.67
CA HIS A 46 -3.45 5.32 9.51
C HIS A 46 -1.95 5.36 9.35
N LEU A 47 -1.46 5.67 8.15
CA LEU A 47 -0.03 5.67 7.85
C LEU A 47 0.65 6.92 8.43
N LYS A 48 1.75 6.71 9.15
CA LYS A 48 2.66 7.74 9.68
C LYS A 48 3.82 7.93 8.70
N PHE A 49 3.82 9.00 7.89
CA PHE A 49 4.83 9.24 6.87
C PHE A 49 4.97 10.74 6.58
N ASP A 50 6.12 11.15 6.05
CA ASP A 50 6.38 12.52 5.59
C ASP A 50 6.94 12.46 4.16
N PRO A 51 6.17 12.85 3.13
CA PRO A 51 6.64 12.84 1.74
C PRO A 51 7.88 13.71 1.49
N SER A 52 8.10 14.73 2.31
CA SER A 52 9.27 15.60 2.20
C SER A 52 10.53 15.00 2.82
N GLN A 53 10.38 13.93 3.61
CA GLN A 53 11.43 13.24 4.36
C GLN A 53 11.21 11.72 4.24
N PRO A 54 11.27 11.16 3.01
CA PRO A 54 10.91 9.79 2.72
C PRO A 54 11.87 8.75 3.34
N ASP A 55 13.04 9.20 3.79
CA ASP A 55 14.05 8.41 4.49
C ASP A 55 13.90 8.43 6.02
N TRP A 56 12.94 9.19 6.57
CA TRP A 56 12.64 9.24 8.00
C TRP A 56 12.59 7.83 8.62
N PRO A 57 13.53 7.46 9.52
CA PRO A 57 13.69 6.09 9.99
C PRO A 57 12.45 5.50 10.65
N ASP A 58 11.71 6.32 11.39
CA ASP A 58 10.54 5.90 12.16
C ASP A 58 9.21 6.11 11.41
N ARG A 59 9.20 6.31 10.09
CA ARG A 59 7.95 6.27 9.30
C ARG A 59 7.32 4.86 9.33
N ASP A 60 6.01 4.76 9.16
CA ASP A 60 5.38 3.48 8.84
C ASP A 60 5.87 2.99 7.47
N ARG A 61 6.12 1.68 7.34
CA ARG A 61 6.50 1.05 6.08
C ARG A 61 5.24 0.59 5.33
N PHE A 62 5.23 0.78 4.01
CA PHE A 62 4.18 0.26 3.14
C PHE A 62 4.79 -0.59 2.03
N VAL A 63 4.30 -1.83 1.90
CA VAL A 63 4.73 -2.76 0.86
C VAL A 63 3.54 -3.15 -0.02
N LEU A 64 3.64 -2.88 -1.31
CA LEU A 64 2.69 -3.40 -2.30
C LEU A 64 3.17 -4.78 -2.76
N SER A 65 2.78 -5.84 -2.05
CA SER A 65 3.17 -7.21 -2.39
C SER A 65 2.57 -7.66 -3.72
N ALA A 66 1.34 -7.23 -4.02
CA ALA A 66 0.74 -7.37 -5.34
C ALA A 66 1.31 -6.34 -6.32
N GLY A 67 2.62 -6.42 -6.58
CA GLY A 67 3.39 -5.39 -7.29
C GLY A 67 2.91 -5.08 -8.71
N HIS A 68 2.15 -5.99 -9.35
CA HIS A 68 1.58 -5.74 -10.67
C HIS A 68 0.65 -4.52 -10.68
N GLY A 69 -0.04 -4.25 -9.56
CA GLY A 69 -0.87 -3.07 -9.33
C GLY A 69 -0.07 -1.79 -9.02
N SER A 70 1.14 -1.64 -9.56
CA SER A 70 2.09 -0.56 -9.24
C SER A 70 1.51 0.84 -9.38
N MET A 71 0.56 1.05 -10.29
CA MET A 71 -0.12 2.33 -10.43
C MET A 71 -0.88 2.77 -9.16
N LEU A 72 -1.26 1.85 -8.27
CA LEU A 72 -1.81 2.18 -6.96
C LEU A 72 -0.79 2.97 -6.13
N ILE A 73 0.41 2.44 -5.94
CA ILE A 73 1.44 3.11 -5.12
C ILE A 73 1.93 4.39 -5.80
N TYR A 74 2.11 4.40 -7.13
CA TYR A 74 2.51 5.62 -7.83
C TYR A 74 1.47 6.73 -7.72
N ALA A 75 0.17 6.41 -7.86
CA ALA A 75 -0.90 7.38 -7.64
C ALA A 75 -0.88 7.92 -6.20
N LEU A 76 -0.72 7.05 -5.19
CA LEU A 76 -0.66 7.47 -3.78
C LEU A 76 0.54 8.38 -3.49
N LEU A 77 1.72 8.02 -3.99
CA LEU A 77 2.93 8.85 -3.85
C LEU A 77 2.75 10.20 -4.55
N HIS A 78 2.19 10.20 -5.77
CA HIS A 78 1.89 11.42 -6.51
C HIS A 78 0.90 12.31 -5.76
N LEU A 79 -0.19 11.75 -5.24
CA LEU A 79 -1.29 12.48 -4.59
C LEU A 79 -0.90 12.98 -3.19
N THR A 80 -0.07 12.23 -2.47
CA THR A 80 0.36 12.63 -1.11
C THR A 80 1.54 13.60 -1.10
N GLY A 81 2.34 13.69 -2.19
CA GLY A 81 3.27 14.81 -2.38
C GLY A 81 4.72 14.43 -2.34
N TYR A 82 5.04 13.20 -2.72
CA TYR A 82 6.43 12.79 -2.92
C TYR A 82 7.04 13.63 -4.05
N PRO A 83 8.15 14.37 -3.80
CA PRO A 83 8.68 15.34 -4.74
C PRO A 83 9.09 14.77 -6.10
N ASP A 84 9.53 13.52 -6.12
CA ASP A 84 9.99 12.80 -7.30
C ASP A 84 8.87 12.03 -8.03
N MET A 85 7.69 11.91 -7.44
CA MET A 85 6.51 11.31 -8.07
C MET A 85 5.60 12.38 -8.69
N THR A 86 6.11 13.03 -9.74
CA THR A 86 5.37 14.08 -10.48
C THR A 86 4.27 13.49 -11.36
N ILE A 87 3.35 14.34 -11.84
CA ILE A 87 2.33 13.89 -12.81
C ILE A 87 2.98 13.44 -14.13
N ASP A 88 4.13 14.01 -14.50
CA ASP A 88 4.85 13.60 -15.70
C ASP A 88 5.52 12.25 -15.52
N ALA A 89 5.96 11.90 -14.31
CA ALA A 89 6.38 10.53 -14.00
C ALA A 89 5.21 9.54 -14.19
N ILE A 90 3.98 9.90 -13.76
CA ILE A 90 2.79 9.08 -13.97
C ILE A 90 2.46 8.91 -15.46
N LYS A 91 2.53 9.99 -16.26
CA LYS A 91 2.34 9.92 -17.72
C LYS A 91 3.36 9.01 -18.42
N ASN A 92 4.56 8.90 -17.85
CA ASN A 92 5.65 8.05 -18.36
C ASN A 92 5.66 6.65 -17.73
N PHE A 93 4.53 6.17 -17.21
CA PHE A 93 4.41 4.81 -16.69
C PHE A 93 4.89 3.77 -17.72
N ARG A 94 5.75 2.84 -17.26
CA ARG A 94 6.36 1.77 -18.07
C ARG A 94 7.24 2.23 -19.24
N GLN A 95 7.64 3.51 -19.27
CA GLN A 95 8.56 4.01 -20.29
C GLN A 95 10.02 3.87 -19.84
N LEU A 96 10.93 3.73 -20.81
CA LEU A 96 12.36 3.55 -20.55
C LEU A 96 12.93 4.72 -19.73
N GLY A 97 13.59 4.41 -18.62
CA GLY A 97 14.21 5.42 -17.74
C GLY A 97 13.23 6.18 -16.85
N SER A 98 11.93 5.87 -16.91
CA SER A 98 10.94 6.44 -16.00
C SER A 98 11.05 5.81 -14.61
N PRO A 99 10.88 6.59 -13.52
CA PRO A 99 10.82 6.04 -12.16
C PRO A 99 9.54 5.22 -11.92
N THR A 100 8.51 5.37 -12.74
CA THR A 100 7.26 4.61 -12.68
C THR A 100 7.36 3.31 -13.50
N ALA A 101 8.21 2.40 -13.03
CA ALA A 101 8.44 1.10 -13.64
C ALA A 101 7.19 0.19 -13.63
N GLY A 102 7.20 -0.90 -14.39
CA GLY A 102 6.05 -1.79 -14.52
C GLY A 102 5.65 -2.53 -13.23
N HIS A 103 6.58 -2.63 -12.29
CA HIS A 103 6.41 -3.06 -10.90
C HIS A 103 7.21 -2.08 -10.00
N PRO A 104 6.88 -1.93 -8.71
CA PRO A 104 7.63 -1.03 -7.83
C PRO A 104 9.08 -1.49 -7.68
N GLU A 105 10.03 -0.56 -7.83
CA GLU A 105 11.47 -0.82 -7.75
C GLU A 105 12.10 0.09 -6.68
N PHE A 106 12.72 -0.52 -5.66
CA PHE A 106 13.45 0.21 -4.63
C PHE A 106 14.61 1.01 -5.25
N GLY A 107 14.78 2.25 -4.80
CA GLY A 107 15.86 3.15 -5.25
C GLY A 107 15.57 3.91 -6.55
N HIS A 108 14.48 3.61 -7.25
CA HIS A 108 14.08 4.35 -8.47
C HIS A 108 13.11 5.51 -8.19
N ALA A 109 12.32 5.40 -7.12
CA ALA A 109 11.50 6.49 -6.58
C ALA A 109 11.42 6.40 -5.05
N ALA A 110 11.34 7.56 -4.39
CA ALA A 110 11.12 7.66 -2.97
C ALA A 110 9.76 7.09 -2.56
N GLY A 111 9.68 6.53 -1.35
CA GLY A 111 8.46 5.89 -0.83
C GLY A 111 8.21 4.46 -1.35
N ILE A 112 9.08 3.92 -2.21
CA ILE A 112 9.09 2.49 -2.54
C ILE A 112 10.08 1.78 -1.60
N GLU A 113 9.55 1.02 -0.65
CA GLU A 113 10.37 0.38 0.41
C GLU A 113 11.15 -0.86 -0.05
N THR A 114 10.63 -1.58 -1.03
CA THR A 114 11.23 -2.81 -1.57
C THR A 114 10.76 -3.04 -3.00
N THR A 115 11.57 -3.72 -3.81
CA THR A 115 11.16 -4.17 -5.14
C THR A 115 10.18 -5.34 -5.02
N THR A 116 9.03 -5.23 -5.67
CA THR A 116 8.03 -6.31 -5.75
C THR A 116 7.67 -6.62 -7.20
N GLY A 117 6.79 -7.59 -7.41
CA GLY A 117 6.43 -8.09 -8.75
C GLY A 117 6.33 -9.62 -8.72
N PRO A 118 7.42 -10.33 -8.39
CA PRO A 118 7.34 -11.74 -8.03
C PRO A 118 6.44 -11.90 -6.80
N LEU A 119 5.33 -12.60 -6.97
CA LEU A 119 4.28 -12.70 -5.95
C LEU A 119 4.81 -13.36 -4.67
N GLY A 120 4.23 -12.98 -3.52
CA GLY A 120 4.61 -13.49 -2.19
C GLY A 120 5.85 -12.84 -1.56
N GLN A 121 6.80 -12.34 -2.37
CA GLN A 121 8.05 -11.73 -1.86
C GLN A 121 7.78 -10.50 -0.98
N GLY A 122 6.83 -9.64 -1.36
CA GLY A 122 6.53 -8.42 -0.60
C GLY A 122 6.05 -8.71 0.83
N ILE A 123 5.24 -9.76 1.03
CA ILE A 123 4.86 -10.22 2.39
C ILE A 123 6.12 -10.64 3.17
N ALA A 124 7.00 -11.43 2.57
CA ALA A 124 8.23 -11.88 3.23
C ALA A 124 9.16 -10.71 3.58
N ASN A 125 9.30 -9.72 2.69
CA ASN A 125 10.06 -8.50 2.98
C ASN A 125 9.44 -7.72 4.14
N ALA A 126 8.11 -7.58 4.17
CA ALA A 126 7.41 -6.89 5.25
C ALA A 126 7.58 -7.58 6.62
N VAL A 127 7.65 -8.91 6.64
CA VAL A 127 8.03 -9.66 7.87
C VAL A 127 9.43 -9.24 8.35
N GLY A 128 10.40 -9.15 7.44
CA GLY A 128 11.74 -8.65 7.76
C GLY A 128 11.75 -7.20 8.26
N MET A 129 10.94 -6.31 7.67
CA MET A 129 10.79 -4.92 8.12
C MET A 129 10.20 -4.83 9.53
N ALA A 130 9.16 -5.63 9.84
CA ALA A 130 8.57 -5.69 11.17
C ALA A 130 9.53 -6.33 12.21
N MET A 131 10.37 -7.29 11.80
CA MET A 131 11.44 -7.80 12.65
C MET A 131 12.49 -6.73 12.97
N ALA A 132 12.87 -5.93 11.97
CA ALA A 132 13.83 -4.84 12.14
C ALA A 132 13.29 -3.76 13.10
N GLU A 133 12.03 -3.36 12.93
CA GLU A 133 11.35 -2.43 13.85
C GLU A 133 11.41 -2.94 15.29
N ARG A 134 10.99 -4.18 15.53
CA ARG A 134 10.97 -4.77 16.88
C ARG A 134 12.37 -4.88 17.48
N HIS A 135 13.36 -5.24 16.67
CA HIS A 135 14.75 -5.34 17.11
C HIS A 135 15.30 -3.97 17.53
N LEU A 136 15.08 -2.95 16.69
CA LEU A 136 15.56 -1.59 16.95
C LEU A 136 14.80 -0.93 18.10
N ALA A 137 13.49 -1.15 18.25
CA ALA A 137 12.72 -0.72 19.40
C ALA A 137 13.24 -1.33 20.70
N ALA A 138 13.58 -2.62 20.71
CA ALA A 138 14.20 -3.26 21.88
C ALA A 138 15.60 -2.70 22.21
N LYS A 139 16.34 -2.21 21.21
CA LYS A 139 17.69 -1.65 21.39
C LYS A 139 17.68 -0.16 21.79
N TYR A 140 16.77 0.64 21.22
CA TYR A 140 16.78 2.10 21.30
C TYR A 140 15.56 2.70 22.03
N GLY A 141 14.54 1.90 22.29
CA GLY A 141 13.30 2.30 22.94
C GLY A 141 12.24 2.84 21.97
N ASP A 142 10.99 2.74 22.42
CA ASP A 142 9.80 3.09 21.64
C ASP A 142 9.71 4.60 21.31
N ASP A 143 10.44 5.45 22.02
CA ASP A 143 10.48 6.89 21.72
C ASP A 143 11.14 7.20 20.36
N LEU A 144 12.09 6.35 19.96
CA LEU A 144 12.83 6.48 18.69
C LEU A 144 12.35 5.50 17.62
N VAL A 145 11.80 4.35 18.00
CA VAL A 145 11.35 3.31 17.07
C VAL A 145 9.98 2.79 17.50
N ASP A 146 8.94 3.29 16.85
CA ASP A 146 7.56 2.86 17.06
C ASP A 146 6.77 3.05 15.77
N HIS A 147 6.91 2.13 14.82
CA HIS A 147 6.22 2.20 13.54
C HIS A 147 5.61 0.88 13.10
N HIS A 148 4.59 0.97 12.26
CA HIS A 148 3.92 -0.18 11.69
C HIS A 148 4.49 -0.54 10.32
N THR A 149 4.30 -1.80 9.93
CA THR A 149 4.49 -2.27 8.56
C THR A 149 3.15 -2.70 7.99
N TYR A 150 2.74 -2.06 6.90
CA TYR A 150 1.51 -2.38 6.17
C TYR A 150 1.82 -3.06 4.85
N VAL A 151 0.98 -4.00 4.48
CA VAL A 151 1.09 -4.71 3.20
C VAL A 151 -0.25 -4.67 2.49
N ILE A 152 -0.27 -4.41 1.19
CA ILE A 152 -1.40 -4.83 0.34
C ILE A 152 -0.96 -6.06 -0.47
N ALA A 153 -1.67 -7.15 -0.28
CA ALA A 153 -1.47 -8.43 -0.96
C ALA A 153 -2.76 -8.86 -1.69
N GLY A 154 -2.63 -9.70 -2.70
CA GLY A 154 -3.77 -10.32 -3.40
C GLY A 154 -3.63 -11.84 -3.42
N ASP A 155 -4.56 -12.52 -4.10
CA ASP A 155 -4.65 -13.99 -4.10
C ASP A 155 -3.34 -14.66 -4.51
N GLY A 156 -2.70 -14.14 -5.57
CA GLY A 156 -1.41 -14.63 -6.06
C GLY A 156 -0.30 -14.60 -5.00
N CYS A 157 -0.29 -13.60 -4.11
CA CYS A 157 0.67 -13.58 -3.02
C CYS A 157 0.42 -14.68 -2.00
N LEU A 158 -0.86 -14.99 -1.71
CA LEU A 158 -1.25 -15.97 -0.69
C LEU A 158 -1.23 -17.41 -1.20
N MET A 159 -1.18 -17.62 -2.51
CA MET A 159 -0.93 -18.93 -3.13
C MET A 159 0.55 -19.33 -3.06
N GLU A 160 1.46 -18.35 -3.11
CA GLU A 160 2.90 -18.62 -3.11
C GLU A 160 3.39 -19.16 -1.76
N GLY A 161 4.12 -20.27 -1.78
CA GLY A 161 4.59 -20.97 -0.57
C GLY A 161 5.51 -20.12 0.31
N ILE A 162 6.26 -19.19 -0.27
CA ILE A 162 7.09 -18.24 0.49
C ILE A 162 6.27 -17.38 1.46
N SER A 163 5.03 -17.04 1.08
CA SER A 163 4.14 -16.30 1.98
C SER A 163 3.72 -17.17 3.16
N HIS A 164 3.59 -18.49 2.99
CA HIS A 164 3.20 -19.43 4.05
C HIS A 164 4.32 -19.55 5.08
N GLU A 165 5.57 -19.66 4.61
CA GLU A 165 6.76 -19.64 5.46
C GLU A 165 6.84 -18.34 6.27
N ALA A 166 6.68 -17.20 5.58
CA ALA A 166 6.76 -15.88 6.19
C ALA A 166 5.67 -15.64 7.24
N ILE A 167 4.41 -15.98 6.96
CA ILE A 167 3.31 -15.79 7.92
C ILE A 167 3.46 -16.71 9.14
N SER A 168 4.00 -17.93 8.95
CA SER A 168 4.29 -18.85 10.06
C SER A 168 5.32 -18.23 11.01
N LEU A 169 6.42 -17.69 10.46
CA LEU A 169 7.45 -17.01 11.25
C LEU A 169 6.92 -15.75 11.93
N ALA A 170 6.15 -14.91 11.22
CA ALA A 170 5.61 -13.67 11.75
C ALA A 170 4.69 -13.89 12.97
N GLY A 171 3.83 -14.91 12.90
CA GLY A 171 2.97 -15.27 14.03
C GLY A 171 3.75 -15.90 15.18
N HIS A 172 4.75 -16.75 14.89
CA HIS A 172 5.66 -17.27 15.92
C HIS A 172 6.37 -16.15 16.70
N LEU A 173 6.87 -15.15 15.98
CA LEU A 173 7.54 -13.98 16.55
C LEU A 173 6.59 -12.94 17.13
N LYS A 174 5.26 -13.12 17.00
CA LYS A 174 4.24 -12.18 17.49
C LYS A 174 4.45 -10.76 16.97
N LEU A 175 4.68 -10.59 15.67
CA LEU A 175 4.95 -9.29 15.04
C LEU A 175 3.66 -8.42 14.98
N ASN A 176 3.25 -7.90 16.13
CA ASN A 176 1.99 -7.17 16.32
C ASN A 176 1.86 -5.86 15.54
N LYS A 177 2.96 -5.28 15.07
CA LYS A 177 2.96 -4.08 14.21
C LYS A 177 2.95 -4.40 12.70
N LEU A 178 2.78 -5.67 12.32
CA LEU A 178 2.57 -6.10 10.93
C LEU A 178 1.08 -6.25 10.64
N ILE A 179 0.58 -5.47 9.68
CA ILE A 179 -0.82 -5.48 9.25
C ILE A 179 -0.88 -5.73 7.74
N VAL A 180 -1.53 -6.82 7.33
CA VAL A 180 -1.72 -7.16 5.92
C VAL A 180 -3.17 -6.89 5.53
N LEU A 181 -3.39 -6.03 4.54
CA LEU A 181 -4.65 -5.88 3.85
C LEU A 181 -4.64 -6.82 2.65
N PHE A 182 -5.48 -7.85 2.69
CA PHE A 182 -5.66 -8.77 1.59
C PHE A 182 -6.82 -8.28 0.72
N ASP A 183 -6.51 -7.97 -0.53
CA ASP A 183 -7.47 -7.71 -1.60
C ASP A 183 -8.20 -9.02 -1.97
N ASP A 184 -9.25 -9.33 -1.23
CA ASP A 184 -10.08 -10.53 -1.39
C ASP A 184 -11.09 -10.30 -2.52
N ASN A 185 -10.59 -10.28 -3.75
CA ASN A 185 -11.40 -9.99 -4.94
C ASN A 185 -11.89 -11.27 -5.65
N GLY A 186 -11.29 -12.44 -5.36
CA GLY A 186 -11.69 -13.74 -5.90
C GLY A 186 -11.33 -13.95 -7.38
N ILE A 187 -10.36 -13.18 -7.90
CA ILE A 187 -9.93 -13.21 -9.30
C ILE A 187 -8.40 -13.34 -9.37
N SER A 188 -7.95 -14.28 -10.21
CA SER A 188 -6.57 -14.42 -10.67
C SER A 188 -6.47 -14.15 -12.18
N ILE A 189 -5.29 -14.35 -12.78
CA ILE A 189 -5.09 -14.20 -14.23
C ILE A 189 -6.02 -15.12 -15.03
N ASP A 190 -6.20 -16.37 -14.59
CA ASP A 190 -6.94 -17.39 -15.34
C ASP A 190 -8.46 -17.36 -15.09
N GLY A 191 -8.95 -16.45 -14.24
CA GLY A 191 -10.38 -16.33 -13.93
C GLY A 191 -10.66 -16.27 -12.44
N SER A 192 -11.83 -16.80 -12.05
CA SER A 192 -12.18 -16.99 -10.65
C SER A 192 -11.12 -17.82 -9.94
N THR A 193 -10.77 -17.45 -8.71
CA THR A 193 -9.84 -18.21 -7.86
C THR A 193 -10.34 -19.63 -7.58
N ASP A 194 -11.64 -19.90 -7.65
CA ASP A 194 -12.25 -21.21 -7.36
C ASP A 194 -11.72 -22.35 -8.26
N ILE A 195 -11.07 -22.02 -9.39
CA ILE A 195 -10.46 -23.01 -10.28
C ILE A 195 -9.21 -23.67 -9.68
N THR A 196 -8.51 -22.99 -8.77
CA THR A 196 -7.22 -23.44 -8.21
C THR A 196 -7.05 -23.18 -6.71
N VAL A 197 -7.95 -22.42 -6.09
CA VAL A 197 -7.90 -22.02 -4.68
C VAL A 197 -9.15 -22.55 -3.99
N SER A 198 -8.95 -23.35 -2.94
CA SER A 198 -10.03 -23.89 -2.11
C SER A 198 -9.65 -23.96 -0.63
N ASP A 199 -8.51 -23.36 -0.24
CA ASP A 199 -8.05 -23.34 1.13
C ASP A 199 -8.81 -22.29 1.96
N ASP A 200 -8.96 -22.58 3.25
CA ASP A 200 -9.48 -21.61 4.21
C ASP A 200 -8.37 -20.63 4.61
N ILE A 201 -8.33 -19.47 3.94
CA ILE A 201 -7.35 -18.41 4.22
C ILE A 201 -7.46 -17.94 5.67
N THR A 202 -8.68 -17.79 6.21
CA THR A 202 -8.85 -17.39 7.62
C THR A 202 -8.26 -18.44 8.54
N GLY A 203 -8.66 -19.70 8.38
CA GLY A 203 -8.14 -20.81 9.18
C GLY A 203 -6.62 -20.99 9.07
N ARG A 204 -6.03 -20.80 7.88
CA ARG A 204 -4.57 -20.86 7.67
C ARG A 204 -3.83 -19.78 8.46
N PHE A 205 -4.31 -18.54 8.42
CA PHE A 205 -3.69 -17.43 9.16
C PHE A 205 -3.88 -17.60 10.68
N GLU A 206 -5.06 -18.00 11.14
CA GLU A 206 -5.31 -18.28 12.56
C GLU A 206 -4.44 -19.43 13.09
N ALA A 207 -4.27 -20.51 12.30
CA ALA A 207 -3.35 -21.59 12.63
C ALA A 207 -1.89 -21.10 12.76
N CYS A 208 -1.51 -20.11 11.96
CA CYS A 208 -0.23 -19.42 12.04
C CYS A 208 -0.17 -18.34 13.14
N GLN A 209 -1.11 -18.28 14.09
CA GLN A 209 -1.14 -17.29 15.18
C GLN A 209 -1.36 -15.83 14.75
N TRP A 210 -2.08 -15.60 13.66
CA TRP A 210 -2.53 -14.26 13.27
C TRP A 210 -3.91 -13.95 13.85
N HIS A 211 -4.21 -12.66 13.99
CA HIS A 211 -5.59 -12.19 14.15
C HIS A 211 -6.17 -11.88 12.77
N VAL A 212 -7.39 -12.36 12.48
CA VAL A 212 -8.03 -12.17 11.17
C VAL A 212 -9.28 -11.31 11.35
N LEU A 213 -9.32 -10.20 10.61
CA LEU A 213 -10.47 -9.31 10.46
C LEU A 213 -11.01 -9.43 9.03
N ALA A 214 -12.25 -9.02 8.82
CA ALA A 214 -12.85 -8.89 7.50
C ALA A 214 -13.68 -7.60 7.42
N CYS A 215 -13.68 -6.97 6.26
CA CYS A 215 -14.50 -5.80 5.98
C CYS A 215 -14.90 -5.74 4.50
N ASP A 216 -15.95 -4.97 4.19
CA ASP A 216 -16.17 -4.50 2.82
C ASP A 216 -15.05 -3.51 2.48
N GLY A 217 -14.19 -3.86 1.51
CA GLY A 217 -13.06 -3.03 1.09
C GLY A 217 -13.48 -1.79 0.31
N HIS A 218 -14.76 -1.67 -0.04
CA HIS A 218 -15.35 -0.50 -0.68
C HIS A 218 -16.05 0.45 0.28
N ASP A 219 -16.23 0.05 1.54
CA ASP A 219 -16.76 0.91 2.60
C ASP A 219 -15.60 1.50 3.41
N MET A 220 -15.32 2.79 3.19
CA MET A 220 -14.25 3.49 3.88
C MET A 220 -14.40 3.50 5.40
N ALA A 221 -15.64 3.49 5.92
CA ALA A 221 -15.87 3.43 7.36
C ALA A 221 -15.55 2.03 7.91
N ALA A 222 -15.92 0.98 7.17
CA ALA A 222 -15.59 -0.40 7.53
C ALA A 222 -14.07 -0.64 7.52
N VAL A 223 -13.36 -0.11 6.52
CA VAL A 223 -11.89 -0.19 6.46
C VAL A 223 -11.23 0.57 7.61
N ASP A 224 -11.69 1.80 7.91
CA ASP A 224 -11.17 2.62 9.04
C ASP A 224 -11.36 1.90 10.38
N ALA A 225 -12.53 1.28 10.57
CA ALA A 225 -12.83 0.49 11.76
C ALA A 225 -11.90 -0.73 11.86
N ALA A 226 -11.72 -1.48 10.78
CA ALA A 226 -10.85 -2.66 10.76
C ALA A 226 -9.38 -2.31 11.04
N LEU A 227 -8.85 -1.24 10.42
CA LEU A 227 -7.49 -0.76 10.67
C LEU A 227 -7.32 -0.21 12.09
N THR A 228 -8.34 0.47 12.63
CA THR A 228 -8.33 0.92 14.03
C THR A 228 -8.30 -0.27 14.98
N THR A 229 -9.14 -1.28 14.76
CA THR A 229 -9.13 -2.51 15.55
C THR A 229 -7.80 -3.24 15.43
N ALA A 230 -7.23 -3.36 14.23
CA ALA A 230 -5.95 -4.03 14.01
C ALA A 230 -4.83 -3.47 14.91
N LYS A 231 -4.74 -2.13 15.05
CA LYS A 231 -3.76 -1.47 15.93
C LYS A 231 -3.96 -1.72 17.42
N THR A 232 -5.13 -2.21 17.84
CA THR A 232 -5.39 -2.59 19.24
C THR A 232 -4.92 -4.00 19.57
N ILE A 233 -4.60 -4.82 18.56
CA ILE A 233 -4.09 -6.18 18.74
C ILE A 233 -2.59 -6.10 19.01
N THR A 234 -2.18 -6.37 20.25
CA THR A 234 -0.80 -6.13 20.71
C THR A 234 0.05 -7.40 20.81
N ASP A 235 -0.49 -8.58 20.53
CA ASP A 235 0.19 -9.86 20.73
C ASP A 235 0.33 -10.70 19.46
N LYS A 236 -0.21 -10.25 18.31
CA LYS A 236 -0.25 -11.00 17.05
C LYS A 236 -0.23 -10.06 15.83
N PRO A 237 0.40 -10.47 14.71
CA PRO A 237 0.18 -9.81 13.42
C PRO A 237 -1.28 -9.93 12.97
N VAL A 238 -1.73 -9.00 12.13
CA VAL A 238 -3.14 -8.90 11.71
C VAL A 238 -3.30 -9.05 10.20
N LEU A 239 -4.22 -9.91 9.77
CA LEU A 239 -4.73 -9.96 8.41
C LEU A 239 -6.11 -9.28 8.38
N ILE A 240 -6.31 -8.33 7.48
CA ILE A 240 -7.62 -7.75 7.17
C ILE A 240 -8.02 -8.22 5.79
N ARG A 241 -9.06 -9.04 5.70
CA ARG A 241 -9.67 -9.47 4.43
C ARG A 241 -10.58 -8.35 3.93
N CYS A 242 -10.11 -7.59 2.96
CA CYS A 242 -10.87 -6.53 2.32
C CYS A 242 -11.59 -7.13 1.12
N LYS A 243 -12.91 -7.39 1.23
CA LYS A 243 -13.69 -7.86 0.09
C LYS A 243 -13.79 -6.74 -0.94
N THR A 244 -13.29 -6.95 -2.16
CA THR A 244 -13.39 -5.96 -3.24
C THR A 244 -13.90 -6.59 -4.54
N THR A 245 -14.15 -5.74 -5.53
CA THR A 245 -14.38 -6.11 -6.94
C THR A 245 -13.23 -5.55 -7.77
N ILE A 246 -12.45 -6.43 -8.41
CA ILE A 246 -11.39 -6.03 -9.34
C ILE A 246 -11.98 -5.15 -10.47
N GLY A 247 -11.31 -4.06 -10.83
CA GLY A 247 -11.81 -3.16 -11.89
C GLY A 247 -13.09 -2.42 -11.52
N LYS A 248 -13.38 -2.21 -10.23
CA LYS A 248 -14.58 -1.49 -9.75
C LYS A 248 -14.78 -0.18 -10.53
N GLY A 249 -16.01 0.00 -11.01
CA GLY A 249 -16.42 1.13 -11.85
C GLY A 249 -16.59 0.73 -13.32
N SER A 250 -15.84 -0.27 -13.80
CA SER A 250 -16.01 -0.80 -15.15
C SER A 250 -17.21 -1.74 -15.23
N ALA A 251 -18.17 -1.42 -16.11
CA ALA A 251 -19.31 -2.29 -16.39
C ALA A 251 -18.92 -3.46 -17.30
N LYS A 252 -17.92 -3.28 -18.16
CA LYS A 252 -17.51 -4.28 -19.16
C LYS A 252 -16.61 -5.37 -18.62
N VAL A 253 -15.67 -5.01 -17.73
CA VAL A 253 -14.65 -5.96 -17.23
C VAL A 253 -14.57 -6.06 -15.71
N GLY A 254 -15.29 -5.22 -14.96
CA GLY A 254 -15.35 -5.28 -13.50
C GLY A 254 -15.76 -6.66 -12.99
N GLY A 255 -15.07 -7.16 -11.97
CA GLY A 255 -15.30 -8.48 -11.39
C GLY A 255 -14.81 -9.65 -12.25
N THR A 256 -14.04 -9.40 -13.30
CA THR A 256 -13.52 -10.45 -14.19
C THR A 256 -12.00 -10.36 -14.35
N ALA A 257 -11.37 -11.47 -14.74
CA ALA A 257 -9.93 -11.51 -15.05
C ALA A 257 -9.53 -10.57 -16.20
N LYS A 258 -10.48 -10.13 -17.04
CA LYS A 258 -10.20 -9.16 -18.11
C LYS A 258 -9.74 -7.79 -17.59
N ALA A 259 -10.11 -7.42 -16.37
CA ALA A 259 -9.63 -6.20 -15.73
C ALA A 259 -8.19 -6.31 -15.19
N HIS A 260 -7.62 -7.52 -15.16
CA HIS A 260 -6.37 -7.78 -14.45
C HIS A 260 -5.17 -7.08 -15.10
N GLY A 261 -4.87 -7.37 -16.37
CA GLY A 261 -3.57 -7.04 -16.98
C GLY A 261 -3.62 -6.41 -18.36
N ALA A 262 -4.72 -5.75 -18.71
CA ALA A 262 -4.86 -5.04 -19.97
C ALA A 262 -5.46 -3.64 -19.75
N PRO A 263 -5.11 -2.65 -20.61
CA PRO A 263 -5.84 -1.39 -20.68
C PRO A 263 -7.34 -1.61 -20.91
N LEU A 264 -8.17 -0.74 -20.33
CA LEU A 264 -9.62 -0.86 -20.48
C LEU A 264 -10.11 -0.50 -21.89
N GLY A 265 -9.41 0.41 -22.56
CA GLY A 265 -9.81 1.03 -23.82
C GLY A 265 -10.61 2.32 -23.61
N ASP A 266 -10.51 3.24 -24.59
CA ASP A 266 -11.04 4.61 -24.47
C ASP A 266 -12.54 4.66 -24.21
N GLU A 267 -13.33 3.79 -24.86
CA GLU A 267 -14.79 3.71 -24.65
C GLU A 267 -15.13 3.33 -23.19
N GLU A 268 -14.41 2.37 -22.62
CA GLU A 268 -14.66 1.93 -21.25
C GLU A 268 -14.19 2.98 -20.25
N ILE A 269 -13.06 3.65 -20.50
CA ILE A 269 -12.58 4.74 -19.64
C ILE A 269 -13.59 5.89 -19.62
N ALA A 270 -14.17 6.26 -20.76
CA ALA A 270 -15.21 7.27 -20.84
C ALA A 270 -16.46 6.87 -20.02
N ALA A 271 -16.91 5.62 -20.16
CA ALA A 271 -18.05 5.10 -19.39
C ALA A 271 -17.77 5.05 -17.88
N VAL A 272 -16.57 4.65 -17.46
CA VAL A 272 -16.17 4.67 -16.06
C VAL A 272 -16.17 6.10 -15.52
N ARG A 273 -15.61 7.06 -16.26
CA ARG A 273 -15.62 8.48 -15.86
C ARG A 273 -17.03 9.02 -15.67
N GLU A 274 -17.94 8.72 -16.58
CA GLU A 274 -19.36 9.09 -16.45
C GLU A 274 -19.96 8.51 -15.16
N GLY A 275 -19.75 7.22 -14.90
CA GLY A 275 -20.25 6.56 -13.69
C GLY A 275 -19.64 7.10 -12.39
N LEU A 276 -18.44 7.67 -12.43
CA LEU A 276 -17.79 8.32 -11.30
C LEU A 276 -18.16 9.81 -11.15
N GLY A 277 -18.85 10.41 -12.14
CA GLY A 277 -19.06 11.85 -12.22
C GLY A 277 -17.76 12.64 -12.41
N TRP A 278 -16.81 12.10 -13.20
CA TRP A 278 -15.47 12.66 -13.37
C TRP A 278 -15.26 13.28 -14.76
N ASP A 279 -15.39 14.60 -14.84
CA ASP A 279 -15.31 15.35 -16.12
C ASP A 279 -13.90 15.84 -16.47
N ALA A 280 -12.96 15.80 -15.53
CA ALA A 280 -11.60 16.30 -15.78
C ALA A 280 -10.85 15.40 -16.79
N PRO A 281 -10.02 15.96 -17.69
CA PRO A 281 -9.32 15.20 -18.71
C PRO A 281 -8.25 14.27 -18.13
N ALA A 282 -7.67 13.42 -18.97
CA ALA A 282 -6.63 12.48 -18.56
C ALA A 282 -5.47 13.18 -17.82
N PHE A 283 -5.01 12.58 -16.73
CA PHE A 283 -3.94 13.10 -15.87
C PHE A 283 -4.23 14.44 -15.18
N VAL A 284 -5.47 14.94 -15.21
CA VAL A 284 -5.88 16.14 -14.46
C VAL A 284 -6.72 15.73 -13.26
N ILE A 285 -6.23 16.09 -12.07
CA ILE A 285 -6.95 15.94 -10.81
C ILE A 285 -7.56 17.29 -10.46
N PRO A 286 -8.88 17.38 -10.20
CA PRO A 286 -9.50 18.60 -9.71
C PRO A 286 -8.78 19.15 -8.47
N ASP A 287 -8.59 20.47 -8.43
CA ASP A 287 -7.76 21.13 -7.41
C ASP A 287 -8.22 20.84 -5.98
N GLU A 288 -9.53 20.74 -5.74
CA GLU A 288 -10.10 20.41 -4.43
C GLU A 288 -9.72 18.99 -3.97
N ILE A 289 -9.78 18.01 -4.89
CA ILE A 289 -9.43 16.63 -4.60
C ILE A 289 -7.93 16.51 -4.36
N LEU A 290 -7.13 17.21 -5.16
CA LEU A 290 -5.68 17.24 -4.96
C LEU A 290 -5.33 17.93 -3.64
N ALA A 291 -5.99 19.01 -3.28
CA ALA A 291 -5.79 19.71 -2.01
C ALA A 291 -6.07 18.80 -0.81
N ASP A 292 -7.16 18.01 -0.84
CA ASP A 292 -7.47 17.03 0.21
C ASP A 292 -6.34 15.98 0.37
N TRP A 293 -5.82 15.48 -0.76
CA TRP A 293 -4.71 14.53 -0.76
C TRP A 293 -3.39 15.15 -0.26
N ARG A 294 -3.09 16.40 -0.64
CA ARG A 294 -1.92 17.14 -0.16
C ARG A 294 -2.01 17.40 1.34
N ALA A 295 -3.18 17.78 1.85
CA ALA A 295 -3.41 17.96 3.27
C ALA A 295 -3.16 16.67 4.06
N ALA A 296 -3.61 15.52 3.52
CA ALA A 296 -3.32 14.21 4.10
C ALA A 296 -1.81 13.91 4.15
N GLY A 297 -1.07 14.22 3.07
CA GLY A 297 0.38 14.05 3.01
C GLY A 297 1.17 14.93 3.99
N THR A 298 0.68 16.13 4.29
CA THR A 298 1.37 17.04 5.25
C THR A 298 1.20 16.66 6.72
N ARG A 299 0.28 15.75 7.05
CA ARG A 299 -0.05 15.41 8.45
C ARG A 299 1.14 14.85 9.23
N GLY A 300 2.07 14.16 8.56
CA GLY A 300 3.24 13.58 9.21
C GLY A 300 4.36 14.57 9.54
N GLN A 301 4.36 15.78 8.96
CA GLN A 301 5.44 16.75 9.17
C GLN A 301 5.64 17.11 10.65
N ALA A 302 4.54 17.35 11.37
CA ALA A 302 4.61 17.65 12.80
C ALA A 302 5.06 16.43 13.62
N VAL A 303 4.64 15.21 13.22
CA VAL A 303 5.04 13.97 13.90
C VAL A 303 6.53 13.71 13.70
N HIS A 304 7.01 13.89 12.47
CA HIS A 304 8.42 13.78 12.11
C HIS A 304 9.26 14.83 12.85
N ALA A 305 8.86 16.10 12.85
CA ALA A 305 9.58 17.16 13.59
C ALA A 305 9.69 16.86 15.09
N ASN A 306 8.63 16.34 15.71
CA ASN A 306 8.65 15.90 17.10
C ASN A 306 9.57 14.70 17.33
N TRP A 307 9.59 13.73 16.42
CA TRP A 307 10.53 12.60 16.46
C TRP A 307 11.98 13.09 16.34
N GLN A 308 12.26 14.01 15.42
CA GLN A 308 13.59 14.60 15.24
C GLN A 308 14.07 15.32 16.50
N ALA A 309 13.16 16.02 17.20
CA ALA A 309 13.48 16.64 18.48
C ALA A 309 13.86 15.59 19.54
N ARG A 310 13.12 14.47 19.65
CA ARG A 310 13.48 13.36 20.55
C ARG A 310 14.85 12.78 20.21
N LEU A 311 15.11 12.47 18.94
CA LEU A 311 16.40 11.96 18.47
C LEU A 311 17.54 12.92 18.80
N SER A 312 17.36 14.23 18.61
CA SER A 312 18.41 15.23 18.88
C SER A 312 18.90 15.27 20.32
N THR A 313 18.06 14.82 21.27
CA THR A 313 18.38 14.77 22.70
C THR A 313 18.69 13.37 23.21
N ALA A 314 18.58 12.34 22.35
CA ALA A 314 18.80 10.96 22.75
C ALA A 314 20.30 10.68 22.94
N GLN A 315 20.66 10.06 24.07
CA GLN A 315 22.05 9.64 24.35
C GLN A 315 22.54 8.59 23.35
N THR A 316 21.63 7.83 22.74
CA THR A 316 21.90 6.79 21.76
C THR A 316 21.90 7.30 20.32
N LYS A 317 21.76 8.61 20.09
CA LYS A 317 21.61 9.21 18.74
C LYS A 317 22.69 8.72 17.77
N ASP A 318 23.97 8.91 18.11
CA ASP A 318 25.06 8.64 17.18
C ASP A 318 25.10 7.15 16.80
N GLN A 319 24.86 6.25 17.78
CA GLN A 319 24.78 4.81 17.52
C GLN A 319 23.53 4.44 16.71
N PHE A 320 22.39 5.07 16.99
CA PHE A 320 21.15 4.88 16.23
C PHE A 320 21.33 5.28 14.77
N GLU A 321 21.91 6.45 14.50
CA GLU A 321 22.19 6.94 13.15
C GLU A 321 23.19 6.03 12.41
N ALA A 322 24.25 5.57 13.09
CA ALA A 322 25.20 4.61 12.54
C ALA A 322 24.52 3.30 12.14
N ASP A 323 23.73 2.70 13.03
CA ASP A 323 23.01 1.45 12.78
C ASP A 323 22.01 1.58 11.63
N VAL A 324 21.23 2.67 11.59
CA VAL A 324 20.21 2.90 10.57
C VAL A 324 20.82 3.17 9.21
N SER A 325 21.97 3.86 9.16
CA SER A 325 22.70 4.10 7.91
C SER A 325 23.33 2.83 7.31
N GLY A 326 23.51 1.79 8.13
CA GLY A 326 24.26 0.59 7.76
C GLY A 326 25.78 0.82 7.68
N ASP A 327 26.28 1.98 8.16
CA ASP A 327 27.70 2.27 8.23
C ASP A 327 28.35 1.53 9.42
N VAL A 328 28.77 0.30 9.15
CA VAL A 328 29.46 -0.58 10.11
C VAL A 328 30.91 -0.15 10.39
N GLN A 329 31.41 0.97 9.84
CA GLN A 329 32.77 1.47 10.12
C GLN A 329 32.84 2.39 11.36
N ALA A 330 31.69 2.80 11.92
CA ALA A 330 31.61 3.70 13.05
C ALA A 330 31.53 3.01 14.43
N ALA A 331 31.57 1.67 14.47
CA ALA A 331 31.45 0.86 15.70
C ALA A 331 32.81 0.43 16.29
#